data_AF-A0A1Z4NPY7-F1
#
_entry.id   AF-A0A1Z4NPY7-F1
#
_cell.length_a   1.000
_cell.length_b   1.000
_cell.length_c   1.000
_cell.angle_alpha   90.00
_cell.angle_beta   90.00
_cell.angle_gamma   90.00
#
_symmetry.space_group_name_H-M   'P 1'
#
loop_
_entity.id
_entity.type
_entity.pdbx_description
1 polymer ?
#
loop_
_entity_poly.entity_id
_entity_poly.type
_entity_poly.pdbx_seq_one_letter_code
_entity_poly.pdbx_strand_id
1 'polypeptide(L)'
;MRKFSYPQFFQRLFHIGFPSRKNKIFLSLIPVQTTRPPVETTRPPVETTRPPVETTRPPVQTTRRVVSTPDILYIRPDESSLLPTPKFMKFPIPKLTLICSLILVLFLLITPNAFALTQIRLFDISYSECPEAIGKGAVTSGGTTMAANCFIVTGKAENATNKTVYDADVFGRIYDANNNPVMQNRTRIGSIAEVPPGVSDFSMRISVAANQPLPLQLKQFKAAGFSAQVRR
;
A
#
# COMPACT_ATOMS: atom_id res chain seq x y z
N MET A 1 -35.94 -5.41 -42.39
CA MET A 1 -35.25 -4.32 -43.13
C MET A 1 -35.86 -2.99 -42.74
N ARG A 2 -35.10 -2.12 -42.07
CA ARG A 2 -35.18 -0.64 -42.14
C ARG A 2 -34.01 -0.10 -41.31
N LYS A 3 -33.02 0.46 -42.02
CA LYS A 3 -31.81 1.08 -41.48
C LYS A 3 -32.15 2.52 -41.05
N PHE A 4 -31.83 2.89 -39.82
CA PHE A 4 -31.71 4.29 -39.36
C PHE A 4 -30.21 4.55 -39.22
N SER A 5 -29.52 5.18 -40.17
CA SER A 5 -29.47 6.61 -40.53
C SER A 5 -28.94 7.49 -39.39
N TYR A 6 -27.61 7.64 -39.34
CA TYR A 6 -26.88 8.64 -38.55
C TYR A 6 -26.59 9.86 -39.43
N PRO A 7 -26.82 11.10 -38.97
CA PRO A 7 -26.44 12.28 -39.75
C PRO A 7 -24.94 12.57 -39.62
N GLN A 8 -24.29 12.62 -40.78
CA GLN A 8 -23.02 13.29 -41.02
C GLN A 8 -23.24 14.79 -41.11
N PHE A 9 -22.67 15.61 -40.23
CA PHE A 9 -22.46 17.03 -40.52
C PHE A 9 -21.38 17.61 -39.60
N PHE A 10 -20.49 18.42 -40.20
CA PHE A 10 -19.33 19.11 -39.60
C PHE A 10 -17.99 18.37 -39.48
N GLN A 11 -17.47 17.93 -40.63
CA GLN A 11 -16.05 18.06 -40.95
C GLN A 11 -15.90 19.10 -42.06
N ARG A 12 -15.39 20.30 -41.76
CA ARG A 12 -14.77 21.19 -42.75
C ARG A 12 -13.79 22.18 -42.11
N LEU A 13 -12.58 22.13 -42.65
CA LEU A 13 -11.59 23.20 -42.81
C LEU A 13 -10.98 23.84 -41.57
N PHE A 14 -9.74 23.45 -41.26
CA PHE A 14 -8.62 24.38 -41.18
C PHE A 14 -7.34 23.68 -41.69
N HIS A 15 -7.09 23.84 -42.99
CA HIS A 15 -5.75 23.69 -43.58
C HIS A 15 -5.04 25.04 -43.44
N ILE A 16 -4.03 25.11 -42.58
CA ILE A 16 -2.98 26.13 -42.69
C ILE A 16 -1.65 25.42 -42.42
N GLY A 17 -0.89 25.21 -43.49
CA GLY A 17 0.51 24.80 -43.41
C GLY A 17 1.38 25.99 -42.99
N PHE A 18 2.37 25.73 -42.13
CA PHE A 18 3.52 26.59 -41.92
C PHE A 18 4.81 25.76 -41.91
N PRO A 19 5.93 26.37 -42.33
CA PRO A 19 6.96 25.71 -43.12
C PRO A 19 8.10 25.11 -42.28
N SER A 20 8.72 24.11 -42.91
CA SER A 20 10.10 23.67 -42.70
C SER A 20 11.06 24.84 -42.47
N ARG A 21 11.75 24.83 -41.32
CA ARG A 21 13.02 25.52 -41.15
C ARG A 21 14.05 24.59 -40.50
N LYS A 22 14.87 23.98 -41.36
CA LYS A 22 16.16 23.38 -41.00
C LYS A 22 17.08 24.51 -40.52
N ASN A 23 17.21 24.69 -39.20
CA ASN A 23 18.32 25.47 -38.65
C ASN A 23 19.42 24.52 -38.19
N LYS A 24 20.40 24.39 -39.07
CA LYS A 24 21.70 23.76 -38.87
C LYS A 24 22.56 24.77 -38.10
N ILE A 25 22.51 24.75 -36.77
CA ILE A 25 23.53 25.43 -35.96
C ILE A 25 24.65 24.42 -35.75
N PHE A 26 25.62 24.50 -36.64
CA PHE A 26 26.92 23.88 -36.51
C PHE A 26 27.78 24.84 -35.69
N LEU A 27 27.96 24.55 -34.41
CA LEU A 27 29.04 25.15 -33.61
C LEU A 27 29.62 24.11 -32.67
N SER A 28 30.78 23.62 -33.12
CA SER A 28 31.95 23.21 -32.34
C SER A 28 31.70 22.31 -31.12
N LEU A 29 31.87 21.01 -31.36
CA LEU A 29 32.33 20.05 -30.36
C LEU A 29 33.71 20.50 -29.86
N ILE A 30 33.76 21.20 -28.73
CA ILE A 30 34.96 21.27 -27.89
C ILE A 30 34.76 20.21 -26.81
N PRO A 31 35.48 19.07 -26.83
CA PRO A 31 35.49 18.18 -25.69
C PRO A 31 36.25 18.90 -24.56
N VAL A 32 35.53 19.41 -23.57
CA VAL A 32 36.15 19.81 -22.30
C VAL A 32 36.60 18.53 -21.61
N GLN A 33 37.85 18.16 -21.87
CA GLN A 33 38.58 17.15 -21.10
C GLN A 33 38.66 17.62 -19.65
N THR A 34 37.71 17.16 -18.84
CA THR A 34 37.81 17.31 -17.38
C THR A 34 38.70 16.18 -16.88
N THR A 35 40.01 16.37 -17.01
CA THR A 35 41.02 15.62 -16.26
C THR A 35 40.93 16.01 -14.79
N ARG A 36 39.99 15.41 -14.05
CA ARG A 36 40.08 15.33 -12.59
C ARG A 36 40.71 13.97 -12.24
N PRO A 37 41.83 13.93 -11.50
CA PRO A 37 42.40 12.67 -11.05
C PRO A 37 41.38 11.92 -10.18
N PRO A 38 41.42 10.58 -10.14
CA PRO A 38 40.58 9.82 -9.24
C PRO A 38 40.90 10.26 -7.80
N VAL A 39 39.90 10.75 -7.07
CA VAL A 39 40.02 10.98 -5.63
C VAL A 39 40.01 9.61 -4.97
N GLU A 40 41.20 9.09 -4.74
CA GLU A 40 41.44 7.91 -3.93
C GLU A 40 40.99 8.23 -2.50
N THR A 41 39.78 7.80 -2.16
CA THR A 41 39.28 7.91 -0.80
C THR A 41 39.82 6.73 -0.02
N THR A 42 41.04 6.88 0.49
CA THR A 42 41.60 6.00 1.52
C THR A 42 40.84 6.25 2.82
N ARG A 43 39.69 5.59 3.01
CA ARG A 43 39.09 5.46 4.36
C ARG A 43 39.89 4.39 5.12
N PRO A 44 40.39 4.67 6.34
CA PRO A 44 40.85 3.61 7.20
C PRO A 44 39.66 2.68 7.51
N PRO A 45 39.87 1.35 7.61
CA PRO A 45 38.83 0.45 8.07
C PRO A 45 38.46 0.83 9.51
N VAL A 46 37.20 1.18 9.74
CA VAL A 46 36.66 1.32 11.10
C VAL A 46 36.48 -0.08 11.63
N GLU A 47 37.49 -0.56 12.34
CA GLU A 47 37.45 -1.79 13.10
C GLU A 47 36.44 -1.61 14.24
N THR A 48 35.21 -2.07 14.00
CA THR A 48 34.20 -2.13 15.05
C THR A 48 34.44 -3.40 15.85
N THR A 49 35.29 -3.31 16.86
CA THR A 49 35.45 -4.32 17.91
C THR A 49 34.18 -4.33 18.77
N ARG A 50 33.14 -5.06 18.34
CA ARG A 50 32.06 -5.50 19.24
C ARG A 50 32.44 -6.89 19.76
N PRO A 51 32.49 -7.11 21.09
CA PRO A 51 32.66 -8.45 21.62
C PRO A 51 31.47 -9.33 21.21
N PRO A 52 31.69 -10.64 20.98
CA PRO A 52 30.61 -11.57 20.70
C PRO A 52 29.68 -11.62 21.92
N VAL A 53 28.40 -11.32 21.71
CA VAL A 53 27.35 -11.59 22.69
C VAL A 53 27.08 -13.09 22.64
N GLU A 54 27.78 -13.82 23.50
CA GLU A 54 27.54 -15.23 23.76
C GLU A 54 26.16 -15.36 24.41
N THR A 55 25.15 -15.70 23.60
CA THR A 55 23.84 -16.04 24.12
C THR A 55 23.87 -17.49 24.56
N THR A 56 24.29 -17.70 25.81
CA THR A 56 24.17 -18.98 26.51
C THR A 56 22.69 -19.27 26.75
N ARG A 57 22.04 -19.95 25.79
CA ARG A 57 20.72 -20.56 25.99
C ARG A 57 20.93 -21.88 26.73
N PRO A 58 20.38 -22.09 27.95
CA PRO A 58 20.43 -23.41 28.56
C PRO A 58 19.60 -24.41 27.75
N PRO A 59 19.99 -25.69 27.70
CA PRO A 59 19.18 -26.72 27.05
C PRO A 59 17.87 -26.88 27.82
N VAL A 60 16.75 -26.69 27.12
CA VAL A 60 15.42 -27.04 27.64
C VAL A 60 15.36 -28.56 27.72
N GLN A 61 15.59 -29.12 28.91
CA GLN A 61 15.29 -30.51 29.19
C GLN A 61 13.78 -30.71 29.14
N THR A 62 13.31 -31.41 28.12
CA THR A 62 11.95 -31.92 28.12
C THR A 62 11.92 -33.17 28.99
N THR A 63 11.58 -32.99 30.27
CA THR A 63 11.29 -34.09 31.18
C THR A 63 10.04 -34.83 30.69
N ARG A 64 10.23 -36.00 30.08
CA ARG A 64 9.14 -36.92 29.73
C ARG A 64 8.58 -37.48 31.05
N ARG A 65 7.46 -36.94 31.54
CA ARG A 65 6.67 -37.64 32.55
C ARG A 65 6.13 -38.91 31.91
N VAL A 66 6.68 -40.06 32.30
CA VAL A 66 6.00 -41.34 32.16
C VAL A 66 4.86 -41.31 33.17
N VAL A 67 3.67 -40.94 32.70
CA VAL A 67 2.45 -41.17 33.48
C VAL A 67 2.17 -42.66 33.36
N SER A 68 2.40 -43.36 34.47
CA SER A 68 1.92 -44.72 34.71
C SER A 68 0.38 -44.70 34.61
N THR A 69 -0.15 -45.27 33.54
CA THR A 69 -1.57 -45.64 33.48
C THR A 69 -1.78 -46.86 34.39
N PRO A 70 -2.69 -46.82 35.37
CA PRO A 70 -3.08 -48.01 36.11
C PRO A 70 -3.85 -48.95 35.18
N ASP A 71 -3.68 -50.25 35.44
CA ASP A 71 -4.41 -51.35 34.83
C ASP A 71 -5.92 -51.06 34.75
N ILE A 72 -6.42 -50.76 33.55
CA ILE A 72 -7.86 -50.82 33.28
C ILE A 72 -8.14 -52.18 32.65
N LEU A 73 -8.70 -53.02 33.52
CA LEU A 73 -9.36 -54.28 33.24
C LEU A 73 -10.14 -54.23 31.91
N TYR A 74 -9.80 -55.13 30.98
CA TYR A 74 -10.55 -55.34 29.76
C TYR A 74 -11.99 -55.76 30.10
N ILE A 75 -12.94 -54.84 29.96
CA ILE A 75 -14.35 -55.21 29.79
C ILE A 75 -14.49 -55.72 28.36
N ARG A 76 -14.71 -57.02 28.20
CA ARG A 76 -15.20 -57.64 26.96
C ARG A 76 -16.48 -56.90 26.53
N PRO A 77 -16.51 -56.23 25.37
CA PRO A 77 -17.78 -55.79 24.82
C PRO A 77 -18.52 -57.04 24.33
N ASP A 78 -19.69 -57.27 24.94
CA ASP A 78 -20.64 -58.28 24.53
C ASP A 78 -21.08 -58.02 23.08
N GLU A 79 -21.00 -59.05 22.27
CA GLU A 79 -21.25 -59.05 20.83
C GLU A 79 -22.76 -59.15 20.58
N SER A 80 -23.51 -58.12 21.02
CA SER A 80 -24.97 -58.16 21.04
C SER A 80 -25.64 -56.79 20.79
N SER A 81 -25.13 -55.97 19.88
CA SER A 81 -25.98 -54.92 19.27
C SER A 81 -25.50 -54.49 17.88
N LEU A 82 -26.05 -55.17 16.87
CA LEU A 82 -26.06 -54.72 15.48
C LEU A 82 -26.72 -53.33 15.38
N LEU A 83 -25.91 -52.28 15.24
CA LEU A 83 -26.34 -51.05 14.58
C LEU A 83 -26.58 -51.37 13.09
N PRO A 84 -27.72 -50.99 12.49
CA PRO A 84 -27.95 -51.20 11.07
C PRO A 84 -26.86 -50.43 10.30
N THR A 85 -26.07 -51.16 9.53
CA THR A 85 -25.07 -50.58 8.64
C THR A 85 -25.76 -49.56 7.73
N PRO A 86 -25.18 -48.35 7.55
CA PRO A 86 -25.70 -47.41 6.56
C PRO A 86 -25.64 -48.14 5.22
N LYS A 87 -26.81 -48.42 4.64
CA LYS A 87 -26.91 -49.03 3.31
C LYS A 87 -26.17 -48.10 2.35
N PHE A 88 -24.96 -48.49 1.96
CA PHE A 88 -24.14 -47.78 0.99
C PHE A 88 -24.94 -47.70 -0.30
N MET A 89 -25.58 -46.56 -0.55
CA MET A 89 -26.26 -46.30 -1.80
C MET A 89 -25.22 -46.40 -2.92
N LYS A 90 -25.41 -47.36 -3.83
CA LYS A 90 -24.62 -47.54 -5.04
C LYS A 90 -24.90 -46.36 -5.99
N PHE A 91 -24.33 -45.21 -5.69
CA PHE A 91 -24.35 -44.09 -6.61
C PHE A 91 -23.38 -44.39 -7.75
N PRO A 92 -23.83 -44.36 -9.02
CA PRO A 92 -22.94 -44.57 -10.15
C PRO A 92 -21.88 -43.46 -10.17
N ILE A 93 -20.61 -43.87 -10.15
CA ILE A 93 -19.40 -43.03 -10.18
C ILE A 93 -19.50 -41.85 -11.19
N PRO A 94 -20.00 -42.00 -12.43
CA PRO A 94 -20.11 -40.87 -13.36
C PRO A 94 -21.12 -39.79 -12.94
N LYS A 95 -22.13 -40.13 -12.12
CA LYS A 95 -23.06 -39.12 -11.59
C LYS A 95 -22.42 -38.32 -10.46
N LEU A 96 -21.56 -38.94 -9.64
CA LEU A 96 -20.87 -38.26 -8.55
C LEU A 96 -19.83 -37.25 -9.06
N THR A 97 -19.09 -37.59 -10.12
CA THR A 97 -18.13 -36.66 -10.74
C THR A 97 -18.82 -35.45 -11.37
N LEU A 98 -19.96 -35.65 -12.03
CA LEU A 98 -20.75 -34.58 -12.63
C LEU A 98 -21.36 -33.66 -11.57
N ILE A 99 -21.87 -34.22 -10.47
CA ILE A 99 -22.39 -33.45 -9.33
C ILE A 99 -21.28 -32.63 -8.67
N CYS A 100 -20.11 -33.22 -8.39
CA CYS A 100 -18.98 -32.48 -7.83
C CYS A 100 -18.48 -31.36 -8.76
N SER A 101 -18.45 -31.61 -10.08
CA SER A 101 -18.08 -30.60 -11.08
C SER A 101 -19.08 -29.45 -11.11
N LEU A 102 -20.38 -29.75 -11.07
CA LEU A 102 -21.45 -28.74 -11.03
C LEU A 102 -21.38 -27.90 -9.74
N ILE A 103 -21.11 -28.55 -8.59
CA ILE A 103 -20.95 -27.88 -7.30
C ILE A 103 -19.73 -26.95 -7.30
N LEU A 104 -18.60 -27.39 -7.87
CA LEU A 104 -17.40 -26.55 -8.04
C LEU A 104 -17.68 -25.32 -8.90
N VAL A 105 -18.37 -25.48 -10.04
CA VAL A 105 -18.75 -24.37 -10.91
C VAL A 105 -19.72 -23.42 -10.21
N LEU A 106 -20.66 -23.95 -9.42
CA LEU A 106 -21.61 -23.14 -8.65
C LEU A 106 -20.92 -22.32 -7.55
N PHE A 107 -19.92 -22.88 -6.87
CA PHE A 107 -19.13 -22.14 -5.88
C PHE A 107 -18.29 -21.02 -6.51
N LEU A 108 -17.80 -21.20 -7.74
CA LEU A 108 -17.11 -20.13 -8.48
C LEU A 108 -18.05 -18.97 -8.84
N LEU A 109 -19.33 -19.25 -9.09
CA LEU A 109 -20.34 -18.24 -9.44
C LEU A 109 -20.82 -17.39 -8.25
N ILE A 110 -20.58 -17.81 -7.00
CA ILE A 110 -21.11 -17.17 -5.79
C ILE A 110 -19.98 -16.54 -4.94
N THR A 111 -18.80 -16.30 -5.51
CA THR A 111 -17.73 -15.64 -4.75
C THR A 111 -18.08 -14.17 -4.44
N PRO A 112 -18.20 -13.78 -3.15
CA PRO A 112 -18.41 -12.37 -2.81
C PRO A 112 -17.14 -11.57 -3.12
N ASN A 113 -17.32 -10.31 -3.52
CA ASN A 113 -16.20 -9.38 -3.69
C ASN A 113 -15.52 -9.15 -2.33
N ALA A 114 -14.22 -9.43 -2.25
CA ALA A 114 -13.42 -9.17 -1.06
C ALA A 114 -13.05 -7.67 -0.98
N PHE A 115 -13.77 -6.91 -0.16
CA PHE A 115 -13.39 -5.53 0.19
C PHE A 115 -12.46 -5.55 1.42
N ALA A 116 -11.15 -5.60 1.17
CA ALA A 116 -10.15 -5.60 2.25
C ALA A 116 -9.82 -4.20 2.78
N LEU A 117 -10.08 -3.15 2.00
CA LEU A 117 -9.65 -1.77 2.30
C LEU A 117 -10.74 -0.77 1.90
N THR A 118 -11.24 -0.03 2.90
CA THR A 118 -12.31 0.96 2.74
C THR A 118 -11.73 2.26 2.18
N GLN A 119 -12.27 2.71 1.04
CA GLN A 119 -11.82 3.96 0.41
C GLN A 119 -12.53 5.17 1.04
N ILE A 120 -11.75 6.20 1.34
CA ILE A 120 -12.19 7.45 1.97
C ILE A 120 -11.88 8.60 1.02
N ARG A 121 -12.90 9.39 0.66
CA ARG A 121 -12.72 10.55 -0.21
C ARG A 121 -12.18 11.71 0.61
N LEU A 122 -11.14 12.36 0.12
CA LEU A 122 -10.57 13.57 0.73
C LEU A 122 -10.87 14.78 -0.17
N PHE A 123 -11.35 15.87 0.42
CA PHE A 123 -11.73 17.09 -0.28
C PHE A 123 -11.49 18.33 0.60
N ASP A 124 -11.65 19.52 0.02
CA ASP A 124 -11.35 20.82 0.66
C ASP A 124 -9.96 20.88 1.30
N ILE A 125 -8.98 20.34 0.58
CA ILE A 125 -7.62 20.15 1.09
C ILE A 125 -6.82 21.44 0.91
N SER A 126 -6.24 21.89 2.01
CA SER A 126 -5.36 23.05 2.07
C SER A 126 -4.12 22.72 2.90
N TYR A 127 -3.14 23.63 2.90
CA TYR A 127 -1.99 23.50 3.77
C TYR A 127 -1.64 24.84 4.40
N SER A 128 -1.00 24.78 5.57
CA SER A 128 -0.44 25.92 6.30
C SER A 128 0.94 25.57 6.84
N GLU A 129 1.74 26.58 7.17
CA GLU A 129 3.03 26.35 7.82
C GLU A 129 2.83 25.86 9.26
N CYS A 130 3.74 24.99 9.72
CA CYS A 130 3.68 24.52 11.10
C CYS A 130 3.98 25.66 12.09
N PRO A 131 3.28 25.74 13.23
CA PRO A 131 3.67 26.66 14.30
C PRO A 131 5.06 26.31 14.82
N GLU A 132 5.80 27.30 15.32
CA GLU A 132 7.20 27.16 15.74
C GLU A 132 7.42 26.07 16.81
N ALA A 133 6.39 25.77 17.61
CA ALA A 133 6.39 24.69 18.61
C ALA A 133 6.55 23.29 18.00
N ILE A 134 6.22 23.12 16.72
CA ILE A 134 6.13 21.83 16.02
C ILE A 134 7.23 21.71 14.94
N GLY A 135 7.76 22.82 14.44
CA GLY A 135 8.68 22.87 13.29
C GLY A 135 10.15 22.50 13.57
N LYS A 136 10.62 22.55 14.82
CA LYS A 136 12.02 22.26 15.17
C LYS A 136 12.23 20.75 15.33
N GLY A 137 12.83 20.10 14.32
CA GLY A 137 13.34 18.71 14.46
C GLY A 137 12.92 17.70 13.41
N ALA A 138 12.38 18.12 12.25
CA ALA A 138 12.09 17.20 11.16
C ALA A 138 13.39 16.65 10.55
N VAL A 139 13.68 15.37 10.77
CA VAL A 139 14.85 14.68 10.18
C VAL A 139 14.42 13.83 8.99
N THR A 140 15.10 14.00 7.86
CA THR A 140 15.03 13.08 6.73
C THR A 140 15.72 11.77 7.11
N SER A 141 15.07 10.62 6.87
CA SER A 141 15.66 9.30 7.10
C SER A 141 16.91 9.13 6.20
N GLY A 142 18.11 9.37 6.75
CA GLY A 142 19.36 9.32 5.97
C GLY A 142 20.60 9.90 6.64
N GLY A 143 20.52 10.50 7.83
CA GLY A 143 21.70 10.99 8.59
C GLY A 143 22.32 12.27 8.05
N THR A 144 21.94 12.73 6.86
CA THR A 144 22.23 14.06 6.33
C THR A 144 21.06 14.99 6.64
N THR A 145 21.25 15.92 7.57
CA THR A 145 20.22 16.91 7.95
C THR A 145 20.12 17.98 6.88
N MET A 146 19.34 17.70 5.82
CA MET A 146 18.93 18.74 4.89
C MET A 146 17.83 19.58 5.53
N ALA A 147 17.90 20.91 5.38
CA ALA A 147 16.86 21.81 5.87
C ALA A 147 15.51 21.47 5.21
N ALA A 148 14.46 21.38 6.01
CA ALA A 148 13.11 21.06 5.56
C ALA A 148 12.09 22.02 6.18
N ASN A 149 11.16 22.49 5.36
CA ASN A 149 9.99 23.24 5.75
C ASN A 149 8.89 22.29 6.25
N CYS A 150 8.22 22.66 7.33
CA CYS A 150 7.13 21.90 7.92
C CYS A 150 5.80 22.52 7.50
N PHE A 151 4.91 21.70 6.93
CA PHE A 151 3.55 22.09 6.60
C PHE A 151 2.53 21.17 7.29
N ILE A 152 1.38 21.73 7.65
CA ILE A 152 0.20 21.02 8.12
C ILE A 152 -0.81 21.02 6.98
N VAL A 153 -1.13 19.84 6.47
CA VAL A 153 -2.19 19.61 5.49
C VAL A 153 -3.48 19.36 6.24
N THR A 154 -4.51 20.12 5.91
CA THR A 154 -5.85 20.03 6.50
C THR A 154 -6.88 19.77 5.41
N GLY A 155 -7.98 19.11 5.75
CA GLY A 155 -9.10 18.93 4.83
C GLY A 155 -10.23 18.13 5.44
N LYS A 156 -11.16 17.71 4.59
CA LYS A 156 -12.31 16.89 4.96
C LYS A 156 -12.17 15.46 4.41
N ALA A 157 -12.54 14.50 5.23
CA ALA A 157 -12.57 13.08 4.94
C ALA A 157 -14.04 12.60 4.99
N GLU A 158 -14.52 12.07 3.86
CA GLU A 158 -15.85 11.48 3.76
C GLU A 158 -15.75 9.95 3.82
N ASN A 159 -16.31 9.39 4.87
CA ASN A 159 -16.55 7.98 5.03
C ASN A 159 -18.01 7.67 4.69
N ALA A 160 -18.25 7.13 3.50
CA ALA A 160 -19.58 6.74 3.04
C ALA A 160 -20.11 5.45 3.73
N THR A 161 -19.33 4.84 4.63
CA THR A 161 -19.72 3.62 5.34
C THR A 161 -20.32 3.95 6.71
N ASN A 162 -21.11 3.04 7.26
CA ASN A 162 -21.72 3.18 8.59
C ASN A 162 -20.80 2.74 9.74
N LYS A 163 -19.52 2.50 9.48
CA LYS A 163 -18.55 2.05 10.48
C LYS A 163 -17.34 2.97 10.50
N THR A 164 -16.77 3.19 11.67
CA THR A 164 -15.49 3.89 11.80
C THR A 164 -14.40 3.11 11.07
N VAL A 165 -13.59 3.83 10.31
CA VAL A 165 -12.43 3.30 9.59
C VAL A 165 -11.17 3.65 10.37
N TYR A 166 -10.31 2.66 10.58
CA TYR A 166 -9.09 2.78 11.38
C TYR A 166 -7.84 2.67 10.51
N ASP A 167 -6.74 3.27 10.99
CA ASP A 167 -5.42 3.23 10.38
C ASP A 167 -5.47 3.56 8.87
N ALA A 168 -6.17 4.64 8.51
CA ALA A 168 -6.39 5.03 7.13
C ALA A 168 -5.14 5.71 6.55
N ASP A 169 -4.50 5.07 5.58
CA ASP A 169 -3.35 5.61 4.88
C ASP A 169 -3.78 6.69 3.88
N VAL A 170 -3.12 7.85 3.95
CA VAL A 170 -3.33 8.98 3.04
C VAL A 170 -2.34 8.88 1.89
N PHE A 171 -2.88 8.83 0.68
CA PHE A 171 -2.14 8.84 -0.57
C PHE A 171 -2.38 10.15 -1.31
N GLY A 172 -1.36 10.64 -2.01
CA GLY A 172 -1.48 11.86 -2.80
C GLY A 172 -0.22 12.16 -3.59
N ARG A 173 -0.26 13.23 -4.37
CA ARG A 173 0.90 13.80 -5.04
C ARG A 173 1.03 15.26 -4.64
N ILE A 174 2.26 15.64 -4.27
CA ILE A 174 2.60 17.01 -3.91
C ILE A 174 3.61 17.49 -4.95
N TYR A 175 3.27 18.60 -5.60
CA TYR A 175 4.14 19.27 -6.55
C TYR A 175 4.55 20.64 -6.01
N ASP A 176 5.70 21.11 -6.45
CA ASP A 176 6.15 22.48 -6.21
C ASP A 176 5.48 23.46 -7.19
N ALA A 177 5.84 24.75 -7.10
CA ALA A 177 5.34 25.78 -8.03
C ALA A 177 5.70 25.50 -9.50
N ASN A 178 6.78 24.74 -9.74
CA ASN A 178 7.30 24.41 -11.06
C ASN A 178 6.76 23.08 -11.61
N ASN A 179 5.79 22.44 -10.94
CA ASN A 179 5.24 21.12 -11.25
C ASN A 179 6.23 19.95 -11.10
N ASN A 180 7.30 20.10 -10.32
CA ASN A 180 8.17 18.99 -9.96
C ASN A 180 7.61 18.23 -8.75
N PRO A 181 7.70 16.89 -8.72
CA PRO A 181 7.27 16.11 -7.57
C PRO A 181 8.18 16.38 -6.36
N VAL A 182 7.57 16.83 -5.27
CA VAL A 182 8.26 17.10 -4.00
C VAL A 182 8.69 15.81 -3.31
N MET A 183 7.89 14.74 -3.45
CA MET A 183 8.18 13.41 -2.93
C MET A 183 8.31 12.44 -4.12
N GLN A 184 9.53 12.14 -4.56
CA GLN A 184 9.73 11.36 -5.79
C GLN A 184 9.41 9.87 -5.64
N ASN A 185 9.67 9.27 -4.47
CA ASN A 185 9.64 7.81 -4.31
C ASN A 185 8.55 7.29 -3.36
N ARG A 186 7.58 8.13 -2.98
CA ARG A 186 6.51 7.76 -2.05
C ARG A 186 5.19 8.41 -2.44
N THR A 187 4.15 7.59 -2.59
CA THR A 187 2.77 8.03 -2.83
C THR A 187 1.96 8.11 -1.54
N ARG A 188 2.37 7.37 -0.51
CA ARG A 188 1.83 7.45 0.85
C ARG A 188 2.46 8.64 1.56
N ILE A 189 1.63 9.61 1.93
CA ILE A 189 2.05 10.89 2.52
C ILE A 189 1.92 10.83 4.05
N GLY A 190 0.94 10.09 4.57
CA GLY A 190 0.69 9.96 6.00
C GLY A 190 -0.43 9.00 6.31
N SER A 191 -1.01 9.12 7.51
CA SER A 191 -2.11 8.28 7.97
C SER A 191 -3.05 9.06 8.91
N ILE A 192 -4.31 8.67 8.92
CA ILE A 192 -5.36 9.16 9.83
C ILE A 192 -5.72 7.99 10.75
N ALA A 193 -5.71 8.22 12.06
CA ALA A 193 -5.94 7.15 13.03
C ALA A 193 -7.36 6.57 12.93
N GLU A 194 -8.35 7.45 12.87
CA GLU A 194 -9.77 7.08 12.85
C GLU A 194 -10.56 8.04 11.96
N VAL A 195 -11.49 7.49 11.18
CA VAL A 195 -12.41 8.25 10.34
C VAL A 195 -13.84 7.79 10.65
N PRO A 196 -14.64 8.58 11.40
CA PRO A 196 -16.01 8.23 11.73
C PRO A 196 -16.91 8.23 10.48
N PRO A 197 -18.11 7.60 10.54
CA PRO A 197 -19.10 7.69 9.47
C PRO A 197 -19.47 9.15 9.12
N GLY A 198 -19.65 9.45 7.83
CA GLY A 198 -19.96 10.79 7.34
C GLY A 198 -18.72 11.63 7.04
N VAL A 199 -18.83 12.95 7.20
CA VAL A 199 -17.75 13.90 6.91
C VAL A 199 -17.05 14.30 8.22
N SER A 200 -15.74 14.14 8.25
CA SER A 200 -14.88 14.51 9.39
C SER A 200 -13.70 15.35 8.92
N ASP A 201 -13.17 16.19 9.81
CA ASP A 201 -11.96 16.96 9.51
C ASP A 201 -10.72 16.11 9.81
N PHE A 202 -9.68 16.26 8.99
CA PHE A 202 -8.38 15.62 9.22
C PHE A 202 -7.24 16.63 9.12
N SER A 203 -6.15 16.32 9.81
CA SER A 203 -4.92 17.10 9.77
C SER A 203 -3.71 16.18 9.84
N MET A 204 -2.71 16.45 9.00
CA MET A 204 -1.47 15.70 8.97
C MET A 204 -0.27 16.58 8.65
N ARG A 205 0.87 16.27 9.26
CA ARG A 205 2.12 16.98 9.02
C ARG A 205 2.87 16.39 7.85
N ILE A 206 3.43 17.26 7.01
CA ILE A 206 4.37 16.89 5.96
C ILE A 206 5.66 17.68 6.12
N SER A 207 6.78 17.08 5.72
CA SER A 207 8.08 17.73 5.68
C SER A 207 8.55 17.79 4.23
N VAL A 208 8.85 18.99 3.77
CA VAL A 208 9.22 19.30 2.39
C VAL A 208 10.59 19.95 2.41
N ALA A 209 11.49 19.59 1.49
CA ALA A 209 12.83 20.18 1.45
C ALA A 209 12.75 21.72 1.32
N ALA A 210 13.62 22.44 2.04
CA ALA A 210 13.55 23.90 2.15
C ALA A 210 13.82 24.63 0.82
N ASN A 211 14.43 23.95 -0.15
CA ASN A 211 14.72 24.47 -1.49
C ASN A 211 13.54 24.34 -2.47
N GLN A 212 12.39 23.82 -2.04
CA GLN A 212 11.23 23.63 -2.91
C GLN A 212 10.46 24.95 -3.08
N PRO A 213 10.18 25.38 -4.32
CA PRO A 213 9.45 26.63 -4.56
C PRO A 213 7.97 26.49 -4.19
N LEU A 214 7.45 27.52 -3.52
CA LEU A 214 6.03 27.67 -3.15
C LEU A 214 5.27 28.46 -4.22
N PRO A 215 3.94 28.26 -4.37
CA PRO A 215 3.06 27.43 -3.56
C PRO A 215 3.11 25.93 -3.92
N LEU A 216 2.83 25.08 -2.93
CA LEU A 216 2.67 23.65 -3.15
C LEU A 216 1.34 23.36 -3.82
N GLN A 217 1.33 22.37 -4.72
CA GLN A 217 0.12 21.89 -5.35
C GLN A 217 -0.21 20.49 -4.83
N LEU A 218 -1.34 20.37 -4.15
CA LEU A 218 -1.85 19.11 -3.60
C LEU A 218 -2.80 18.47 -4.62
N LYS A 219 -2.44 17.30 -5.15
CA LYS A 219 -3.20 16.61 -6.21
C LYS A 219 -3.47 15.15 -5.84
N GLN A 220 -4.61 14.63 -6.31
CA GLN A 220 -4.96 13.20 -6.23
C GLN A 220 -4.97 12.61 -4.81
N PHE A 221 -5.42 13.39 -3.84
CA PHE A 221 -5.50 12.94 -2.45
C PHE A 221 -6.66 11.96 -2.26
N LYS A 222 -6.37 10.86 -1.58
CA LYS A 222 -7.35 9.85 -1.17
C LYS A 222 -6.84 9.14 0.08
N ALA A 223 -7.74 8.66 0.91
CA ALA A 223 -7.37 7.81 2.04
C ALA A 223 -7.98 6.42 1.88
N ALA A 224 -7.35 5.44 2.51
CA ALA A 224 -7.89 4.10 2.54
C ALA A 224 -7.48 3.38 3.83
N GLY A 225 -8.42 2.77 4.54
CA GLY A 225 -8.17 2.13 5.84
C GLY A 225 -8.99 0.86 6.08
N PHE A 226 -8.98 0.40 7.33
CA PHE A 226 -9.56 -0.87 7.74
C PHE A 226 -10.85 -0.69 8.54
N SER A 227 -11.76 -1.66 8.49
CA SER A 227 -13.00 -1.64 9.27
C SER A 227 -12.81 -1.95 10.76
N ALA A 228 -11.59 -2.32 11.17
CA ALA A 228 -11.20 -2.62 12.54
C ALA A 228 -9.74 -2.22 12.74
N GLN A 229 -9.39 -1.84 13.97
CA GLN A 229 -8.02 -1.46 14.33
C GLN A 229 -7.05 -2.63 14.13
N VAL A 230 -5.92 -2.37 13.46
CA VAL A 230 -4.89 -3.37 13.27
C VAL A 230 -4.00 -3.41 14.51
N ARG A 231 -3.91 -4.58 15.17
CA ARG A 231 -3.03 -4.75 16.35
C ARG A 231 -1.58 -4.47 15.92
N ARG A 232 -0.91 -3.59 16.66
CA ARG A 232 0.52 -3.26 16.48
C ARG A 232 1.41 -4.13 17.36
#